data_AF-A0A484NTE2-F1
#
_entry.id   AF-A0A484NTE2-F1
#
_cell.length_a   1.000
_cell.length_b   1.000
_cell.length_c   1.000
_cell.angle_alpha   90.00
_cell.angle_beta   90.00
_cell.angle_gamma   90.00
#
_symmetry.space_group_name_H-M   'P 1'
#
loop_
_entity.id
_entity.type
_entity.pdbx_description
1 polymer ?
#
loop_
_entity_poly.entity_id
_entity_poly.type
_entity_poly.pdbx_seq_one_letter_code
_entity_poly.pdbx_strand_id
1 'polypeptide(L)'
;MFYATGCFDIVCNSTEGFAQAVSVAKQADYVIVVAGLDLSQETEDRDRHSLLLPGNQMTLINKVASACKKPLVLVLTGGGPLDISFAKDDPRISGVLWIGYPGEEGSKALSEIIFGDHNPGWYASI
;
A
#
# COMPACT_ATOMS: atom_id res chain seq x y z
N MET A 1 -8.78 7.03 -16.11
CA MET A 1 -8.60 6.33 -14.82
C MET A 1 -7.85 5.03 -15.11
N PHE A 2 -6.65 4.86 -14.57
CA PHE A 2 -5.89 3.62 -14.73
C PHE A 2 -5.96 2.81 -13.43
N TYR A 3 -6.09 1.50 -13.53
CA TYR A 3 -6.14 0.59 -12.39
C TYR A 3 -5.45 -0.71 -12.75
N ALA A 4 -4.73 -1.27 -11.78
CA ALA A 4 -4.16 -2.61 -11.86
C ALA A 4 -4.10 -3.20 -10.44
N THR A 5 -4.48 -4.47 -10.31
CA THR A 5 -4.54 -5.15 -9.02
C THR A 5 -3.14 -5.47 -8.48
N GLY A 6 -2.18 -5.83 -9.34
CA GLY A 6 -0.84 -6.23 -8.94
C GLY A 6 -0.80 -7.65 -8.35
N CYS A 7 -1.10 -7.79 -7.06
CA CYS A 7 -1.29 -9.10 -6.41
C CYS A 7 -2.80 -9.42 -6.36
N PHE A 8 -3.22 -10.64 -6.73
CA PHE A 8 -4.64 -11.02 -6.68
C PHE A 8 -5.15 -11.39 -5.28
N ASP A 9 -4.23 -11.65 -4.35
CA ASP A 9 -4.50 -11.93 -2.95
C ASP A 9 -3.52 -11.18 -2.04
N ILE A 10 -3.83 -11.11 -0.74
CA ILE A 10 -2.97 -10.46 0.25
C ILE A 10 -1.69 -11.26 0.50
N VAL A 11 -1.75 -12.59 0.39
CA VAL A 11 -0.56 -13.44 0.52
C VAL A 11 0.48 -13.11 -0.56
N CYS A 12 0.04 -12.65 -1.73
CA CYS A 12 0.85 -12.24 -2.88
C CYS A 12 1.92 -13.27 -3.27
N ASN A 13 1.51 -14.51 -3.48
CA ASN A 13 2.43 -15.59 -3.90
C ASN A 13 2.72 -15.60 -5.41
N SER A 14 1.93 -14.90 -6.22
CA SER A 14 2.10 -14.80 -7.67
C SER A 14 2.55 -13.40 -8.09
N THR A 15 3.27 -13.32 -9.22
CA THR A 15 3.72 -12.06 -9.83
C THR A 15 3.02 -11.74 -11.16
N GLU A 16 1.99 -12.50 -11.52
CA GLU A 16 1.27 -12.38 -12.80
C GLU A 16 0.76 -10.96 -13.09
N GLY A 17 0.19 -10.29 -12.08
CA GLY A 17 -0.34 -8.93 -12.23
C GLY A 17 0.73 -7.82 -12.25
N PHE A 18 2.01 -8.14 -12.04
CA PHE A 18 3.06 -7.13 -11.91
C PHE A 18 3.32 -6.39 -13.22
N ALA A 19 3.31 -7.11 -14.34
CA ALA A 19 3.55 -6.51 -15.65
C ALA A 19 2.49 -5.45 -15.98
N GLN A 20 1.22 -5.74 -15.67
CA GLN A 20 0.12 -4.80 -15.84
C GLN A 20 0.27 -3.60 -14.91
N ALA A 21 0.57 -3.81 -13.63
CA ALA A 21 0.76 -2.75 -12.64
C ALA A 21 1.88 -1.78 -13.05
N VAL A 22 3.03 -2.33 -13.50
CA VAL A 22 4.15 -1.55 -14.01
C VAL A 22 3.77 -0.77 -15.28
N SER A 23 3.02 -1.38 -16.20
CA SER A 23 2.57 -0.71 -17.42
C SER A 23 1.63 0.47 -17.14
N VAL A 24 0.71 0.29 -16.19
CA VAL A 24 -0.20 1.35 -15.72
C VAL A 24 0.59 2.48 -15.05
N ALA A 25 1.54 2.14 -14.17
CA ALA A 25 2.35 3.12 -13.46
C ALA A 25 3.17 4.02 -14.39
N LYS A 26 3.65 3.49 -15.53
CA LYS A 26 4.37 4.28 -16.55
C LYS A 26 3.49 5.32 -17.25
N GLN A 27 2.19 5.08 -17.33
CA GLN A 27 1.26 5.96 -18.03
C GLN A 27 0.77 7.08 -17.11
N ALA A 28 0.55 6.77 -15.83
CA ALA A 28 0.05 7.72 -14.85
C ALA A 28 1.10 8.79 -14.45
N ASP A 29 0.63 9.99 -14.11
CA ASP A 29 1.48 11.06 -13.58
C ASP A 29 1.65 10.96 -12.06
N TYR A 30 0.65 10.41 -11.38
CA TYR A 30 0.63 10.14 -9.94
C TYR A 30 0.17 8.70 -9.72
N VAL A 31 0.82 7.99 -8.81
CA VAL A 31 0.54 6.59 -8.52
C VAL A 31 0.34 6.42 -7.02
N ILE A 32 -0.76 5.76 -6.67
CA ILE A 32 -1.08 5.38 -5.30
C ILE A 32 -1.06 3.85 -5.26
N VAL A 33 -0.27 3.28 -4.37
CA VAL A 33 -0.21 1.83 -4.14
C VAL A 33 -0.84 1.53 -2.79
N VAL A 34 -1.87 0.70 -2.79
CA VAL A 34 -2.50 0.20 -1.56
C VAL A 34 -2.00 -1.21 -1.29
N ALA A 35 -1.38 -1.41 -0.13
CA ALA A 35 -0.77 -2.66 0.32
C ALA A 35 -1.08 -2.90 1.80
N GLY A 36 -0.76 -4.09 2.31
CA GLY A 36 -0.90 -4.39 3.74
C GLY A 36 -1.47 -5.77 4.03
N LEU A 37 -2.37 -5.82 5.01
CA LEU A 37 -2.88 -7.03 5.65
C LEU A 37 -4.41 -7.09 5.59
N ASP A 38 -4.94 -8.28 5.80
CA ASP A 38 -6.36 -8.55 6.00
C ASP A 38 -6.54 -9.64 7.08
N LEU A 39 -7.79 -10.06 7.30
CA LEU A 39 -8.13 -11.12 8.25
C LEU A 39 -7.54 -12.49 7.86
N SER A 40 -7.02 -12.65 6.63
CA SER A 40 -6.25 -13.83 6.24
C SER A 40 -4.82 -13.79 6.76
N GLN A 41 -4.32 -12.67 7.28
CA GLN A 41 -2.95 -12.55 7.81
C GLN A 41 -2.94 -12.39 9.32
N GLU A 42 -3.92 -11.68 9.88
CA GLU A 42 -4.03 -11.41 11.30
C GLU A 42 -5.48 -11.50 11.77
N THR A 43 -5.72 -12.39 12.73
CA THR A 43 -7.03 -12.56 13.37
C THR A 43 -6.84 -13.24 14.73
N GLU A 44 -7.89 -13.36 15.53
CA GLU A 44 -7.86 -14.12 16.77
C GLU A 44 -7.43 -15.57 16.48
N ASP A 45 -6.54 -16.12 17.32
CA ASP A 45 -5.89 -17.42 17.12
C ASP A 45 -4.98 -17.52 15.87
N ARG A 46 -4.63 -16.38 15.25
CA ARG A 46 -3.72 -16.31 14.11
C ARG A 46 -2.67 -15.23 14.28
N ASP A 47 -1.55 -15.63 14.86
CA ASP A 47 -0.39 -14.77 15.02
C ASP A 47 0.42 -14.62 13.72
N ARG A 48 1.00 -13.43 13.54
CA ARG A 48 2.01 -13.20 12.51
C ARG A 48 3.40 -13.51 13.06
N HIS A 49 4.19 -14.25 12.30
CA HIS A 49 5.60 -14.53 12.63
C HIS A 49 6.58 -13.47 12.09
N SER A 50 6.08 -12.49 11.33
CA SER A 50 6.87 -11.40 10.75
C SER A 50 6.03 -10.13 10.63
N LEU A 51 6.71 -8.98 10.75
CA LEU A 51 6.12 -7.66 10.51
C LEU A 51 6.28 -7.19 9.06
N LEU A 52 7.01 -7.94 8.23
CA LEU A 52 7.15 -7.63 6.81
C LEU A 52 5.81 -7.76 6.07
N LEU A 53 5.68 -7.03 4.97
CA LEU A 53 4.55 -7.22 4.05
C LEU A 53 4.54 -8.67 3.51
N PRO A 54 3.36 -9.30 3.39
CA PRO A 54 3.28 -10.69 2.98
C PRO A 54 3.67 -10.89 1.50
N GLY A 55 4.35 -12.03 1.26
CA GLY A 55 4.80 -12.48 -0.05
C GLY A 55 5.52 -11.41 -0.87
N ASN A 56 5.05 -11.19 -2.09
CA ASN A 56 5.70 -10.33 -3.06
C ASN A 56 5.20 -8.87 -3.04
N GLN A 57 4.41 -8.45 -2.05
CA GLN A 57 3.91 -7.07 -1.99
C GLN A 57 5.05 -6.03 -2.00
N MET A 58 6.13 -6.27 -1.26
CA MET A 58 7.31 -5.38 -1.28
C MET A 58 7.98 -5.34 -2.66
N THR A 59 8.06 -6.48 -3.35
CA THR A 59 8.59 -6.57 -4.72
C THR A 59 7.71 -5.81 -5.71
N LEU A 60 6.38 -5.89 -5.57
CA LEU A 60 5.43 -5.12 -6.38
C LEU A 60 5.66 -3.62 -6.19
N ILE A 61 5.71 -3.15 -4.94
CA ILE A 61 5.91 -1.73 -4.61
C ILE A 61 7.22 -1.23 -5.22
N ASN A 62 8.32 -1.96 -5.06
CA ASN A 62 9.62 -1.58 -5.62
C ASN A 62 9.62 -1.51 -7.16
N LYS A 63 8.97 -2.47 -7.83
CA LYS A 63 8.85 -2.48 -9.30
C LYS A 63 7.98 -1.32 -9.80
N VAL A 64 6.87 -1.05 -9.12
CA VAL A 64 5.97 0.06 -9.46
C VAL A 64 6.69 1.39 -9.21
N ALA A 65 7.33 1.58 -8.06
CA ALA A 65 8.12 2.76 -7.73
C ALA A 65 9.19 3.07 -8.78
N SER A 66 9.87 2.03 -9.29
CA SER A 66 10.90 2.19 -10.33
C SER A 66 10.34 2.57 -11.70
N ALA A 67 9.04 2.37 -11.92
CA ALA A 67 8.37 2.62 -13.20
C ALA A 67 7.61 3.96 -13.22
N CYS A 68 7.40 4.58 -12.06
CA CYS A 68 6.67 5.83 -11.93
C CYS A 68 7.51 7.02 -12.44
N LYS A 69 6.84 8.01 -13.04
CA LYS A 69 7.47 9.29 -13.45
C LYS A 69 7.77 10.19 -12.25
N LYS A 70 6.98 10.06 -11.18
CA LYS A 70 7.08 10.82 -9.93
C LYS A 70 7.09 9.86 -8.74
N PRO A 71 7.61 10.28 -7.57
CA PRO A 71 7.53 9.46 -6.37
C PRO A 71 6.08 9.06 -6.05
N LEU A 72 5.84 7.78 -5.73
CA LEU A 72 4.51 7.24 -5.47
C LEU A 72 4.06 7.50 -4.03
N VAL A 73 2.75 7.42 -3.79
CA VAL A 73 2.17 7.41 -2.43
C VAL A 73 1.86 5.97 -2.04
N LEU A 74 2.40 5.53 -0.91
CA LEU A 74 2.14 4.21 -0.35
C LEU A 74 1.03 4.31 0.70
N VAL A 75 -0.02 3.51 0.56
CA VAL A 75 -1.12 3.39 1.52
C VAL A 75 -1.10 1.99 2.12
N LEU A 76 -1.09 1.90 3.44
CA LEU A 76 -0.99 0.68 4.21
C LEU A 76 -2.28 0.43 4.98
N THR A 77 -2.76 -0.81 4.87
CA THR A 77 -3.96 -1.32 5.55
C THR A 77 -3.57 -2.48 6.47
N GLY A 78 -4.27 -2.62 7.60
CA GLY A 78 -3.98 -3.66 8.58
C GLY A 78 -4.28 -3.23 10.01
N GLY A 79 -4.49 -4.20 10.89
CA GLY A 79 -4.73 -4.01 12.32
C GLY A 79 -3.46 -3.92 13.17
N GLY A 80 -2.36 -4.54 12.77
CA GLY A 80 -1.08 -4.49 13.50
C GLY A 80 0.04 -3.75 12.76
N PRO A 81 1.21 -3.57 13.41
CA PRO A 81 2.33 -2.87 12.82
C PRO A 81 2.91 -3.62 11.60
N LEU A 82 3.46 -2.85 10.67
CA LEU A 82 4.15 -3.31 9.46
C LEU A 82 5.53 -2.67 9.38
N ASP A 83 6.54 -3.46 9.05
CA ASP A 83 7.89 -2.96 8.81
C ASP A 83 7.94 -2.29 7.43
N ILE A 84 8.18 -0.98 7.45
CA ILE A 84 8.26 -0.09 6.28
C ILE A 84 9.67 0.47 6.09
N SER A 85 10.68 -0.14 6.69
CA SER A 85 12.08 0.31 6.59
C SER A 85 12.54 0.42 5.13
N PHE A 86 12.01 -0.42 4.24
CA PHE A 86 12.28 -0.35 2.80
C PHE A 86 11.79 0.94 2.13
N ALA A 87 10.76 1.58 2.69
CA ALA A 87 10.11 2.75 2.12
C ALA A 87 10.58 4.07 2.75
N LYS A 88 11.09 4.02 3.99
CA LYS A 88 11.42 5.22 4.78
C LYS A 88 12.42 6.15 4.11
N ASP A 89 13.49 5.59 3.54
CA ASP A 89 14.59 6.35 2.94
C ASP A 89 14.62 6.23 1.40
N ASP A 90 13.53 5.72 0.79
CA ASP A 90 13.44 5.56 -0.66
C ASP A 90 12.89 6.86 -1.32
N PRO A 91 13.69 7.59 -2.11
CA PRO A 91 13.25 8.83 -2.76
C PRO A 91 12.14 8.61 -3.80
N ARG A 92 11.87 7.37 -4.19
CA ARG A 92 10.77 7.01 -5.09
C ARG A 92 9.41 6.94 -4.38
N ILE A 93 9.37 7.12 -3.06
CA ILE A 93 8.15 7.12 -2.25
C ILE A 93 7.99 8.51 -1.64
N SER A 94 6.94 9.22 -2.06
CA SER A 94 6.66 10.59 -1.61
C SER A 94 6.09 10.66 -0.21
N GLY A 95 5.44 9.59 0.24
CA GLY A 95 4.73 9.56 1.51
C GLY A 95 4.12 8.19 1.76
N VAL A 96 3.94 7.88 3.04
CA VAL A 96 3.32 6.65 3.52
C VAL A 96 2.13 7.02 4.40
N LEU A 97 0.96 6.50 4.07
CA LEU A 97 -0.27 6.62 4.87
C LEU A 97 -0.59 5.24 5.45
N TRP A 98 -0.79 5.15 6.76
CA TRP A 98 -1.43 3.98 7.37
C TRP A 98 -2.88 4.37 7.67
N ILE A 99 -3.84 3.50 7.37
CA ILE A 99 -5.28 3.78 7.56
C ILE A 99 -6.02 2.73 8.37
N GLY A 100 -5.30 1.80 9.01
CA GLY A 100 -5.92 0.71 9.76
C GLY A 100 -6.80 -0.19 8.89
N TYR A 101 -7.89 -0.68 9.46
CA TYR A 101 -9.05 -1.21 8.71
C TYR A 101 -10.11 -0.11 8.60
N PRO A 102 -10.24 0.56 7.44
CA PRO A 102 -10.79 1.92 7.40
C PRO A 102 -12.33 2.02 7.38
N GLY A 103 -13.07 0.95 7.72
CA GLY A 103 -14.54 0.94 7.69
C GLY A 103 -15.13 1.22 6.29
N GLU A 104 -16.45 1.39 6.21
CA GLU A 104 -17.18 1.55 4.93
C GLU A 104 -16.87 2.88 4.21
N GLU A 105 -16.72 3.96 4.98
CA GLU A 105 -16.39 5.30 4.47
C GLU A 105 -14.87 5.54 4.33
N GLY A 106 -14.07 4.50 4.53
CA GLY A 106 -12.61 4.58 4.52
C GLY A 106 -12.01 5.11 3.23
N SER A 107 -12.60 4.73 2.10
CA SER A 107 -12.18 5.19 0.78
C SER A 107 -12.41 6.68 0.59
N LYS A 108 -13.54 7.20 1.07
CA LYS A 108 -13.87 8.63 1.05
C LYS A 108 -12.89 9.42 1.91
N ALA A 109 -12.69 9.01 3.16
CA ALA A 109 -11.74 9.66 4.06
C ALA A 109 -10.31 9.69 3.49
N LEU A 110 -9.87 8.57 2.90
CA LEU A 110 -8.55 8.50 2.24
C LEU A 110 -8.46 9.48 1.06
N SER A 111 -9.52 9.60 0.25
CA SER A 111 -9.52 10.52 -0.89
C SER A 111 -9.42 11.98 -0.46
N GLU A 112 -10.17 12.38 0.57
CA GLU A 112 -10.14 13.75 1.11
C GLU A 112 -8.74 14.11 1.64
N ILE A 113 -8.03 13.15 2.24
CA ILE A 113 -6.63 13.33 2.69
C ILE A 113 -5.66 13.45 1.51
N ILE A 114 -5.75 12.55 0.52
CA ILE A 114 -4.80 12.54 -0.62
C ILE A 114 -4.95 13.79 -1.49
N PHE A 115 -6.17 14.29 -1.68
CA PHE A 115 -6.44 15.48 -2.48
C PHE A 115 -6.34 16.79 -1.68
N GLY A 116 -6.15 16.70 -0.36
CA GLY A 116 -5.92 17.85 0.52
C GLY A 116 -7.19 18.58 0.95
N ASP A 117 -8.36 17.98 0.75
CA ASP A 117 -9.65 18.49 1.29
C ASP A 117 -9.67 18.39 2.82
N HIS A 118 -8.90 17.47 3.39
CA HIS A 118 -8.72 17.31 4.83
C HIS A 118 -7.25 17.11 5.21
N ASN A 119 -6.78 17.81 6.25
CA ASN A 119 -5.43 17.63 6.78
C ASN A 119 -5.40 16.43 7.75
N PRO A 120 -4.48 15.45 7.61
CA PRO A 120 -4.37 14.35 8.56
C PRO A 120 -4.09 14.85 9.99
N GLY A 121 -4.98 14.52 10.93
CA GLY A 121 -4.92 14.97 12.33
C GLY A 121 -4.69 13.85 13.37
N TRP A 122 -4.41 12.64 12.91
CA TRP A 122 -4.30 11.44 13.76
C TRP A 122 -2.84 11.11 14.12
N TYR A 123 -2.64 10.52 15.31
CA TYR A 123 -1.38 9.98 15.80
C TYR A 123 -1.48 8.45 15.98
N ALA A 124 -0.44 7.72 15.54
CA ALA A 124 -0.39 6.26 15.71
C ALA A 124 -0.64 5.87 17.17
N SER A 125 -1.57 4.93 17.40
CA SER A 125 -1.99 4.50 18.74
C SER A 125 -1.21 3.29 19.25
N ILE A 126 -0.33 2.74 18.42
CA ILE A 126 0.57 1.60 18.66
C ILE A 126 1.95 1.94 18.09
#